data_AF-A0A2S6R7X7-F1
#
_entry.id   AF-A0A2S6R7X7-F1
#
_cell.length_a   1.000
_cell.length_b   1.000
_cell.length_c   1.000
_cell.angle_alpha   90.00
_cell.angle_beta   90.00
_cell.angle_gamma   90.00
#
_symmetry.space_group_name_H-M   'P 1'
#
loop_
_entity.id
_entity.type
_entity.pdbx_description
1 polymer ?
#
loop_
_entity_poly.entity_id
_entity_poly.type
_entity_poly.pdbx_seq_one_letter_code
_entity_poly.pdbx_strand_id
1 'polypeptide(L)'
;MALRVADITGGSHFGRRRDQDSHARGEQADVNSEEGESHDRESLGVSPLAELEKALEGREFSLDRHRFLLLLRFLLVNLVGAALLSAAYLQGWVAKAMAADSTGLVMLIFGLFVVGLALCGWKIWRASTELNQIKAYDPLKPSRVGGYLSAIRLRSANSRSITAELLKLKLSNRIGIVRHIANSLVLLGLIGTVIGFIIALSGVDVDLAADVNSVGPMISTLIGGMSVALYTTLVGAILNIGLMVNYRLLLSGTVNLVTSVVELGERYARD
;
A
#
# COMPACT_ATOMS: atom_id res chain seq x y z
N MET A 1 -10.89 18.81 -47.32
CA MET A 1 -10.83 20.27 -47.17
C MET A 1 -9.66 20.57 -46.25
N ALA A 2 -8.54 20.93 -46.88
CA ALA A 2 -7.26 21.22 -46.24
C ALA A 2 -7.24 22.65 -45.70
N LEU A 3 -6.42 22.90 -44.67
CA LEU A 3 -5.66 24.15 -44.57
C LEU A 3 -4.49 24.00 -43.58
N ARG A 4 -3.30 23.88 -44.18
CA ARG A 4 -1.99 24.29 -43.66
C ARG A 4 -1.96 25.82 -43.56
N VAL A 5 -1.34 26.37 -42.52
CA VAL A 5 -0.68 27.69 -42.50
C VAL A 5 0.50 27.50 -41.54
N ALA A 6 1.76 27.36 -41.98
CA ALA A 6 2.67 28.22 -42.73
C ALA A 6 3.71 28.86 -41.79
N ASP A 7 4.96 28.68 -42.21
CA ASP A 7 6.21 29.17 -41.66
C ASP A 7 6.23 30.67 -41.36
N ILE A 8 7.01 31.03 -40.34
CA ILE A 8 7.70 32.32 -40.29
C ILE A 8 9.20 32.06 -40.18
N THR A 9 9.86 32.47 -41.26
CA THR A 9 11.30 32.54 -41.53
C THR A 9 11.99 33.70 -40.81
N GLY A 10 13.31 33.53 -40.60
CA GLY A 10 14.29 34.61 -40.49
C GLY A 10 15.26 34.40 -39.32
N GLY A 11 16.59 34.35 -39.45
CA GLY A 11 17.48 34.62 -40.57
C GLY A 11 18.82 35.13 -40.03
N SER A 12 19.92 34.71 -40.68
CA SER A 12 21.26 35.33 -40.74
C SER A 12 22.25 35.24 -39.56
N HIS A 13 23.37 34.54 -39.81
CA HIS A 13 24.77 35.06 -39.88
C HIS A 13 25.74 33.86 -39.75
N PHE A 14 26.28 33.28 -40.84
CA PHE A 14 27.45 33.69 -41.65
C PHE A 14 28.77 33.84 -40.87
N GLY A 15 29.72 32.92 -41.09
CA GLY A 15 31.07 33.03 -40.52
C GLY A 15 32.06 31.89 -40.84
N ARG A 16 32.42 31.75 -42.13
CA ARG A 16 33.69 31.26 -42.74
C ARG A 16 34.66 30.29 -42.00
N ARG A 17 34.92 29.15 -42.70
CA ARG A 17 36.22 28.58 -43.18
C ARG A 17 37.49 28.77 -42.32
N ARG A 18 38.20 27.65 -42.07
CA ARG A 18 39.47 27.34 -42.76
C ARG A 18 39.94 25.91 -42.49
N ASP A 19 40.21 25.22 -43.59
CA ASP A 19 41.08 24.06 -43.69
C ASP A 19 42.53 24.45 -43.42
N GLN A 20 43.30 23.57 -42.77
CA GLN A 20 44.76 23.61 -42.85
C GLN A 20 45.34 22.21 -42.59
N ASP A 21 45.66 21.52 -43.68
CA ASP A 21 46.67 20.46 -43.72
C ASP A 21 48.07 21.10 -43.67
N SER A 22 49.02 20.50 -42.94
CA SER A 22 50.43 20.41 -43.37
C SER A 22 51.28 19.50 -42.47
N HIS A 23 52.09 18.69 -43.15
CA HIS A 23 53.09 17.72 -42.70
C HIS A 23 54.32 18.32 -41.96
N ALA A 24 54.93 17.50 -41.08
CA ALA A 24 56.39 17.23 -40.96
C ALA A 24 56.58 16.26 -39.76
N ARG A 25 56.97 14.98 -39.89
CA ARG A 25 58.24 14.32 -40.28
C ARG A 25 59.45 14.67 -39.39
N GLY A 26 59.81 13.70 -38.55
CA GLY A 26 61.19 13.29 -38.24
C GLY A 26 61.84 13.88 -36.98
N GLU A 27 62.15 13.04 -36.00
CA GLU A 27 63.54 12.83 -35.53
C GLU A 27 63.60 11.54 -34.68
N GLN A 28 64.63 10.73 -34.91
CA GLN A 28 64.95 9.44 -34.29
C GLN A 28 65.65 9.61 -32.93
N ALA A 29 65.28 8.75 -31.97
CA ALA A 29 66.14 7.73 -31.34
C ALA A 29 67.12 8.24 -30.28
N ASP A 30 66.97 7.73 -29.06
CA ASP A 30 68.12 7.17 -28.35
C ASP A 30 67.73 5.92 -27.57
N VAL A 31 68.66 4.99 -27.59
CA VAL A 31 68.58 3.60 -27.17
C VAL A 31 69.03 3.53 -25.71
N ASN A 32 68.32 2.78 -24.87
CA ASN A 32 69.03 1.95 -23.90
C ASN A 32 68.26 0.65 -23.67
N SER A 33 68.94 -0.45 -23.98
CA SER A 33 68.52 -1.82 -23.73
C SER A 33 69.02 -2.30 -22.37
N GLU A 34 68.42 -3.40 -21.92
CA GLU A 34 68.79 -4.34 -20.83
C GLU A 34 67.78 -4.33 -19.67
N GLU A 35 67.29 -5.44 -19.14
CA GLU A 35 67.20 -6.86 -19.53
C GLU A 35 66.22 -7.48 -18.49
N GLY A 36 65.42 -8.46 -18.93
CA GLY A 36 64.91 -9.58 -18.13
C GLY A 36 64.21 -9.35 -16.78
N GLU A 37 62.89 -9.60 -16.73
CA GLU A 37 62.34 -10.63 -15.80
C GLU A 37 60.90 -11.01 -16.19
N SER A 38 60.75 -12.25 -16.65
CA SER A 38 59.47 -12.94 -16.76
C SER A 38 58.98 -13.30 -15.37
N HIS A 39 57.89 -12.67 -14.91
CA HIS A 39 57.08 -13.20 -13.82
C HIS A 39 55.62 -13.33 -14.29
N ASP A 40 55.33 -14.54 -14.74
CA ASP A 40 54.01 -15.09 -14.93
C ASP A 40 53.25 -15.12 -13.59
N ARG A 41 51.94 -14.82 -13.67
CA ARG A 41 50.85 -15.26 -12.77
C ARG A 41 50.76 -14.65 -11.35
N GLU A 42 49.78 -13.76 -11.18
CA GLU A 42 48.54 -14.04 -10.41
C GLU A 42 47.66 -12.78 -10.39
N SER A 43 46.95 -12.50 -11.49
CA SER A 43 45.65 -11.84 -11.33
C SER A 43 44.68 -12.93 -10.89
N LEU A 44 44.57 -13.11 -9.58
CA LEU A 44 43.51 -13.90 -8.95
C LEU A 44 42.18 -13.25 -9.36
N GLY A 45 41.67 -13.71 -10.50
CA GLY A 45 40.37 -13.40 -11.00
C GLY A 45 39.38 -13.78 -9.93
N VAL A 46 38.75 -12.79 -9.33
CA VAL A 46 37.45 -12.99 -8.70
C VAL A 46 36.61 -13.61 -9.82
N SER A 47 36.26 -14.89 -9.66
CA SER A 47 35.53 -15.59 -10.70
C SER A 47 34.27 -14.76 -10.97
N PRO A 48 33.93 -14.44 -12.23
CA PRO A 48 32.72 -13.68 -12.52
C PRO A 48 31.47 -14.36 -11.96
N LEU A 49 31.55 -15.66 -11.70
CA LEU A 49 30.55 -16.45 -10.96
C LEU A 49 30.47 -16.10 -9.47
N ALA A 50 31.59 -15.85 -8.78
CA ALA A 50 31.58 -15.44 -7.37
C ALA A 50 31.07 -14.00 -7.18
N GLU A 51 31.33 -13.09 -8.12
CA GLU A 51 30.68 -11.77 -8.12
C GLU A 51 29.19 -11.87 -8.41
N LEU A 52 28.80 -12.73 -9.35
CA LEU A 52 27.40 -12.99 -9.66
C LEU A 52 26.67 -13.61 -8.46
N GLU A 53 27.29 -14.57 -7.78
CA GLU A 53 26.77 -15.23 -6.58
C GLU A 53 26.61 -14.25 -5.43
N LYS A 54 27.63 -13.42 -5.16
CA LYS A 54 27.59 -12.39 -4.11
C LYS A 54 26.58 -11.28 -4.42
N ALA A 55 26.42 -10.93 -5.71
CA ALA A 55 25.39 -9.99 -6.17
C ALA A 55 23.97 -10.59 -6.10
N LEU A 56 23.82 -11.90 -6.32
CA LEU A 56 22.57 -12.63 -6.15
C LEU A 56 22.20 -12.78 -4.67
N GLU A 57 23.14 -13.15 -3.79
CA GLU A 57 22.96 -13.19 -2.34
C GLU A 57 22.59 -11.81 -1.78
N GLY A 58 23.28 -10.76 -2.23
CA GLY A 58 22.97 -9.37 -1.86
C GLY A 58 21.57 -8.92 -2.34
N ARG A 59 21.12 -9.42 -3.50
CA ARG A 59 19.75 -9.21 -3.99
C ARG A 59 18.72 -9.98 -3.16
N GLU A 60 18.94 -11.26 -2.85
CA GLU A 60 18.04 -12.07 -2.03
C GLU A 60 17.82 -11.44 -0.64
N PHE A 61 18.90 -11.03 0.03
CA PHE A 61 18.83 -10.41 1.36
C PHE A 61 18.10 -9.05 1.38
N SER A 62 18.30 -8.23 0.35
CA SER A 62 17.61 -6.93 0.21
C SER A 62 16.10 -7.11 -0.03
N LEU A 63 15.74 -8.14 -0.79
CA LEU A 63 14.36 -8.43 -1.17
C LEU A 63 13.54 -9.04 -0.02
N ASP A 64 14.17 -9.86 0.81
CA ASP A 64 13.55 -10.44 2.01
C ASP A 64 13.32 -9.39 3.11
N ARG A 65 14.24 -8.43 3.27
CA ARG A 65 14.13 -7.36 4.26
C ARG A 65 12.89 -6.46 4.05
N HIS A 66 12.47 -6.24 2.80
CA HIS A 66 11.24 -5.48 2.52
C HIS A 66 9.95 -6.31 2.66
N ARG A 67 10.05 -7.66 2.53
CA ARG A 67 8.92 -8.61 2.59
C ARG A 67 8.29 -8.64 3.99
N PHE A 68 9.13 -8.60 5.03
CA PHE A 68 8.66 -8.65 6.41
C PHE A 68 8.21 -7.30 6.96
N LEU A 69 8.66 -6.16 6.41
CA LEU A 69 8.34 -4.85 6.98
C LEU A 69 6.84 -4.48 6.88
N LEU A 70 6.16 -4.84 5.79
CA LEU A 70 4.72 -4.57 5.65
C LEU A 70 3.87 -5.48 6.56
N LEU A 71 4.20 -6.78 6.60
CA LEU A 71 3.56 -7.73 7.51
C LEU A 71 3.81 -7.38 8.97
N LEU A 72 5.04 -6.97 9.31
CA LEU A 72 5.42 -6.53 10.65
C LEU A 72 4.68 -5.25 11.04
N ARG A 73 4.60 -4.25 10.15
CA ARG A 73 3.81 -3.03 10.41
C ARG A 73 2.33 -3.36 10.60
N PHE A 74 1.78 -4.26 9.80
CA PHE A 74 0.39 -4.68 9.93
C PHE A 74 0.17 -5.40 11.26
N LEU A 75 1.03 -6.36 11.58
CA LEU A 75 0.96 -7.12 12.83
C LEU A 75 1.13 -6.20 14.04
N LEU A 76 2.07 -5.26 14.02
CA LEU A 76 2.25 -4.27 15.09
C LEU A 76 1.01 -3.40 15.27
N VAL A 77 0.43 -2.86 14.20
CA VAL A 77 -0.78 -2.05 14.29
C VAL A 77 -1.95 -2.86 14.86
N ASN A 78 -2.12 -4.10 14.41
CA ASN A 78 -3.19 -4.97 14.91
C ASN A 78 -2.93 -5.43 16.35
N LEU A 79 -1.68 -5.65 16.74
CA LEU A 79 -1.29 -6.00 18.10
C LEU A 79 -1.57 -4.83 19.05
N VAL A 80 -1.21 -3.60 18.65
CA VAL A 80 -1.53 -2.40 19.42
C VAL A 80 -3.05 -2.23 19.54
N GLY A 81 -3.79 -2.39 18.42
CA GLY A 81 -5.25 -2.35 18.44
C GLY A 81 -5.87 -3.41 19.35
N ALA A 82 -5.38 -4.65 19.29
CA ALA A 82 -5.82 -5.75 20.13
C ALA A 82 -5.48 -5.52 21.62
N ALA A 83 -4.31 -4.95 21.92
CA ALA A 83 -3.93 -4.59 23.29
C ALA A 83 -4.85 -3.49 23.85
N LEU A 84 -5.18 -2.47 23.05
CA LEU A 84 -6.13 -1.43 23.45
C LEU A 84 -7.54 -2.00 23.67
N LEU A 85 -8.02 -2.88 22.78
CA LEU A 85 -9.31 -3.56 22.95
C LEU A 85 -9.32 -4.48 24.18
N SER A 86 -8.22 -5.19 24.43
CA SER A 86 -8.06 -6.05 25.62
C SER A 86 -8.05 -5.22 26.90
N ALA A 87 -7.36 -4.08 26.92
CA ALA A 87 -7.37 -3.15 28.05
C ALA A 87 -8.79 -2.61 28.30
N ALA A 88 -9.51 -2.21 27.24
CA ALA A 88 -10.90 -1.77 27.37
C ALA A 88 -11.84 -2.89 27.86
N TYR A 89 -11.57 -4.13 27.48
CA TYR A 89 -12.29 -5.31 27.97
C TYR A 89 -12.02 -5.55 29.46
N LEU A 90 -10.76 -5.54 29.90
CA LEU A 90 -10.37 -5.70 31.31
C LEU A 90 -10.92 -4.57 32.20
N GLN A 91 -11.01 -3.34 31.67
CA GLN A 91 -11.64 -2.20 32.35
C GLN A 91 -13.18 -2.29 32.41
N GLY A 92 -13.77 -3.29 31.76
CA GLY A 92 -15.22 -3.49 31.68
C GLY A 92 -15.96 -2.50 30.78
N TRP A 93 -15.25 -1.67 30.00
CA TRP A 93 -15.89 -0.70 29.10
C TRP A 93 -16.66 -1.38 27.98
N VAL A 94 -16.13 -2.50 27.47
CA VAL A 94 -16.81 -3.31 26.44
C VAL A 94 -18.10 -3.90 27.01
N ALA A 95 -18.08 -4.40 28.25
CA ALA A 95 -19.27 -4.91 28.92
C ALA A 95 -20.32 -3.81 29.15
N LYS A 96 -19.89 -2.60 29.54
CA LYS A 96 -20.79 -1.43 29.67
C LYS A 96 -21.44 -1.05 28.34
N ALA A 97 -20.68 -1.03 27.25
CA ALA A 97 -21.21 -0.71 25.92
C ALA A 97 -22.22 -1.76 25.44
N MET A 98 -21.96 -3.05 25.70
CA MET A 98 -22.89 -4.13 25.36
C MET A 98 -24.13 -4.15 26.26
N ALA A 99 -23.99 -3.85 27.55
CA ALA A 99 -25.11 -3.79 28.48
C ALA A 99 -26.01 -2.57 28.25
N ALA A 100 -25.44 -1.46 27.78
CA ALA A 100 -26.19 -0.25 27.45
C ALA A 100 -26.98 -0.38 26.14
N ASP A 101 -26.57 -1.29 25.24
CA ASP A 101 -27.21 -1.47 23.95
C ASP A 101 -28.16 -2.68 23.94
N SER A 102 -29.45 -2.42 24.16
CA SER A 102 -30.50 -3.43 24.05
C SER A 102 -30.80 -3.87 22.60
N THR A 103 -30.36 -3.11 21.60
CA THR A 103 -30.67 -3.34 20.18
C THR A 103 -29.71 -4.31 19.51
N GLY A 104 -28.53 -4.55 20.11
CA GLY A 104 -27.49 -5.41 19.56
C GLY A 104 -26.68 -4.79 18.41
N LEU A 105 -26.85 -3.48 18.13
CA LEU A 105 -26.09 -2.76 17.12
C LEU A 105 -24.59 -2.72 17.42
N VAL A 106 -24.18 -2.57 18.67
CA VAL A 106 -22.77 -2.61 19.11
C VAL A 106 -22.15 -3.95 18.71
N MET A 107 -22.86 -5.07 18.89
CA MET A 107 -22.39 -6.40 18.49
C MET A 107 -22.31 -6.52 16.96
N LEU A 108 -23.27 -5.95 16.23
CA LEU A 108 -23.25 -5.92 14.77
C LEU A 108 -22.06 -5.12 14.23
N ILE A 109 -21.82 -3.92 14.78
CA ILE A 109 -20.68 -3.05 14.45
C ILE A 109 -19.37 -3.80 14.70
N PHE A 110 -19.24 -4.46 15.86
CA PHE A 110 -18.05 -5.25 16.20
C PHE A 110 -17.86 -6.45 15.27
N GLY A 111 -18.92 -7.19 14.94
CA GLY A 111 -18.87 -8.29 13.98
C GLY A 111 -18.40 -7.84 12.60
N LEU A 112 -18.96 -6.71 12.12
CA LEU A 112 -18.55 -6.11 10.85
C LEU A 112 -17.09 -5.64 10.88
N PHE A 113 -16.62 -5.13 12.02
CA PHE A 113 -15.21 -4.81 12.24
C PHE A 113 -14.31 -6.05 12.07
N VAL A 114 -14.64 -7.16 12.73
CA VAL A 114 -13.88 -8.42 12.65
C VAL A 114 -13.84 -8.94 11.21
N VAL A 115 -14.96 -8.88 10.48
CA VAL A 115 -15.00 -9.24 9.05
C VAL A 115 -14.08 -8.34 8.23
N GLY A 116 -14.11 -7.02 8.45
CA GLY A 116 -13.21 -6.07 7.78
C GLY A 116 -11.74 -6.36 8.07
N LEU A 117 -11.42 -6.70 9.32
CA LEU A 117 -10.08 -7.05 9.78
C LEU A 117 -9.58 -8.33 9.09
N ALA A 118 -10.42 -9.38 9.07
CA ALA A 118 -10.13 -10.66 8.44
C ALA A 118 -9.93 -10.50 6.93
N LEU A 119 -10.77 -9.72 6.25
CA LEU A 119 -10.61 -9.41 4.83
C LEU A 119 -9.31 -8.66 4.55
N CYS A 120 -8.92 -7.74 5.44
CA CYS A 120 -7.66 -7.03 5.33
C CYS A 120 -6.47 -8.00 5.46
N GLY A 121 -6.48 -8.85 6.49
CA GLY A 121 -5.46 -9.88 6.70
C GLY A 121 -5.36 -10.86 5.52
N TRP A 122 -6.50 -11.33 5.01
CA TRP A 122 -6.55 -12.22 3.85
C TRP A 122 -6.00 -11.56 2.58
N LYS A 123 -6.34 -10.29 2.32
CA LYS A 123 -5.80 -9.55 1.17
C LYS A 123 -4.30 -9.30 1.31
N ILE A 124 -3.80 -8.97 2.50
CA ILE A 124 -2.37 -8.79 2.75
C ILE A 124 -1.63 -10.10 2.50
N TRP A 125 -2.14 -11.21 3.04
CA TRP A 125 -1.54 -12.52 2.84
C TRP A 125 -1.52 -12.91 1.35
N ARG A 126 -2.63 -12.71 0.64
CA ARG A 126 -2.70 -12.98 -0.80
C ARG A 126 -1.79 -12.08 -1.63
N ALA A 127 -1.75 -10.78 -1.33
CA ALA A 127 -0.83 -9.86 -2.00
C ALA A 127 0.62 -10.27 -1.73
N SER A 128 0.94 -10.74 -0.52
CA SER A 128 2.27 -11.23 -0.16
C SER A 128 2.64 -12.52 -0.88
N THR A 129 1.72 -13.46 -1.08
CA THR A 129 1.98 -14.71 -1.81
C THR A 129 2.12 -14.48 -3.30
N GLU A 130 1.28 -13.63 -3.91
CA GLU A 130 1.42 -13.20 -5.31
C GLU A 130 2.77 -12.50 -5.53
N LEU A 131 3.21 -11.66 -4.58
CA LEU A 131 4.52 -11.03 -4.59
C LEU A 131 5.70 -12.01 -4.49
N ASN A 132 5.58 -13.02 -3.63
CA ASN A 132 6.62 -14.03 -3.45
C ASN A 132 6.81 -14.85 -4.75
N GLN A 133 5.72 -15.08 -5.49
CA GLN A 133 5.75 -15.73 -6.80
C GLN A 133 6.33 -14.84 -7.92
N ILE A 134 6.27 -13.51 -7.78
CA ILE A 134 6.92 -12.55 -8.68
C ILE A 134 8.43 -12.47 -8.41
N LYS A 135 8.84 -12.50 -7.14
CA LYS A 135 10.26 -12.36 -6.74
C LYS A 135 11.06 -13.65 -6.87
N ALA A 136 10.44 -14.82 -6.72
CA ALA A 136 11.03 -16.12 -7.08
C ALA A 136 11.08 -16.34 -8.60
N TYR A 137 11.42 -15.29 -9.36
CA TYR A 137 11.63 -15.34 -10.79
C TYR A 137 12.96 -16.03 -11.06
N ASP A 138 12.89 -17.33 -11.29
CA ASP A 138 13.95 -18.09 -11.93
C ASP A 138 13.71 -18.02 -13.45
N PRO A 139 14.64 -17.45 -14.25
CA PRO A 139 14.51 -17.38 -15.71
C PRO A 139 14.36 -18.75 -16.39
N LEU A 140 14.59 -19.85 -15.67
CA LEU A 140 14.51 -21.22 -16.18
C LEU A 140 13.20 -21.96 -15.85
N LYS A 141 12.28 -21.37 -15.06
CA LYS A 141 10.99 -22.03 -14.71
C LYS A 141 9.77 -21.20 -15.12
N PRO A 142 8.82 -21.76 -15.90
CA PRO A 142 7.66 -21.02 -16.40
C PRO A 142 6.65 -20.71 -15.28
N SER A 143 6.66 -19.46 -14.80
CA SER A 143 5.65 -18.89 -13.89
C SER A 143 4.66 -18.02 -14.67
N ARG A 144 3.40 -17.91 -14.20
CA ARG A 144 2.34 -17.07 -14.80
C ARG A 144 2.73 -15.59 -14.94
N VAL A 145 3.66 -15.10 -14.12
CA VAL A 145 4.23 -13.75 -14.19
C VAL A 145 5.18 -13.61 -15.39
N GLY A 146 5.83 -14.70 -15.80
CA GLY A 146 6.65 -14.77 -17.01
C GLY A 146 5.85 -14.40 -18.27
N GLY A 147 4.55 -14.69 -18.31
CA GLY A 147 3.65 -14.24 -19.38
C GLY A 147 3.34 -12.74 -19.37
N TYR A 148 3.35 -12.10 -18.20
CA TYR A 148 3.15 -10.64 -18.08
C TYR A 148 4.45 -9.88 -18.34
N LEU A 149 5.57 -10.40 -17.84
CA LEU A 149 6.90 -9.83 -18.07
C LEU A 149 7.35 -10.00 -19.53
N SER A 150 7.07 -11.14 -20.17
CA SER A 150 7.32 -11.35 -21.60
C SER A 150 6.40 -10.51 -22.49
N ALA A 151 5.14 -10.28 -22.09
CA ALA A 151 4.23 -9.37 -22.78
C ALA A 151 4.62 -7.88 -22.64
N ILE A 152 5.32 -7.51 -21.57
CA ILE A 152 5.84 -6.16 -21.33
C ILE A 152 7.21 -5.94 -22.02
N ARG A 153 8.03 -6.99 -22.14
CA ARG A 153 9.37 -6.94 -22.76
C ARG A 153 9.35 -6.45 -24.22
N LEU A 154 8.22 -6.62 -24.92
CA LEU A 154 8.02 -6.22 -26.31
C LEU A 154 7.22 -4.91 -26.50
N ARG A 155 6.84 -4.21 -25.41
CA ARG A 155 6.00 -2.99 -25.47
C ARG A 155 6.79 -1.71 -25.19
N SER A 156 6.42 -0.62 -25.89
CA SER A 156 7.02 0.72 -25.78
C SER A 156 6.92 1.28 -24.35
N ALA A 157 7.84 2.16 -23.94
CA ALA A 157 7.88 2.76 -22.60
C ALA A 157 6.51 3.33 -22.15
N ASN A 158 5.77 3.96 -23.07
CA ASN A 158 4.44 4.52 -22.82
C ASN A 158 3.37 3.44 -22.54
N SER A 159 3.53 2.23 -23.09
CA SER A 159 2.60 1.12 -22.82
C SER A 159 2.81 0.50 -21.42
N ARG A 160 4.01 0.62 -20.85
CA ARG A 160 4.34 0.06 -19.52
C ARG A 160 3.78 0.92 -18.40
N SER A 161 3.90 2.24 -18.50
CA SER A 161 3.30 3.20 -17.57
C SER A 161 1.78 3.06 -17.49
N ILE A 162 1.11 2.93 -18.65
CA ILE A 162 -0.34 2.69 -18.72
C ILE A 162 -0.71 1.37 -18.03
N THR A 163 0.05 0.31 -18.26
CA THR A 163 -0.22 -1.01 -17.62
C THR A 163 -0.06 -0.94 -16.10
N ALA A 164 0.93 -0.19 -15.61
CA ALA A 164 1.15 0.02 -14.19
C ALA A 164 0.04 0.84 -13.53
N GLU A 165 -0.45 1.89 -14.20
CA GLU A 165 -1.62 2.64 -13.72
C GLU A 165 -2.86 1.76 -13.67
N LEU A 166 -3.13 0.97 -14.71
CA LEU A 166 -4.26 0.05 -14.72
C LEU A 166 -4.16 -1.00 -13.59
N LEU A 167 -2.95 -1.48 -13.30
CA LEU A 167 -2.70 -2.37 -12.18
C LEU A 167 -2.99 -1.68 -10.85
N LYS A 168 -2.45 -0.47 -10.64
CA LYS A 168 -2.73 0.35 -9.44
C LYS A 168 -4.22 0.59 -9.25
N LEU A 169 -4.96 0.90 -10.32
CA LEU A 169 -6.41 1.10 -10.29
C LEU A 169 -7.14 -0.19 -9.89
N LYS A 170 -6.78 -1.35 -10.50
CA LYS A 170 -7.37 -2.65 -10.16
C LYS A 170 -7.12 -3.04 -8.71
N LEU A 171 -5.91 -2.86 -8.19
CA LEU A 171 -5.62 -3.16 -6.79
C LEU A 171 -6.34 -2.18 -5.86
N SER A 172 -6.34 -0.88 -6.16
CA SER A 172 -7.05 0.14 -5.38
C SER A 172 -8.54 -0.17 -5.27
N ASN A 173 -9.17 -0.60 -6.37
CA ASN A 173 -10.56 -1.02 -6.37
C ASN A 173 -10.78 -2.28 -5.50
N ARG A 174 -9.89 -3.28 -5.63
CA ARG A 174 -9.98 -4.50 -4.81
C ARG A 174 -9.82 -4.21 -3.32
N ILE A 175 -8.90 -3.35 -2.91
CA ILE A 175 -8.71 -3.01 -1.49
C ILE A 175 -9.80 -2.05 -0.98
N GLY A 176 -10.47 -1.34 -1.88
CA GLY A 176 -11.54 -0.41 -1.58
C GLY A 176 -12.69 -1.00 -0.75
N ILE A 177 -12.95 -2.31 -0.85
CA ILE A 177 -13.98 -2.99 -0.03
C ILE A 177 -13.74 -2.80 1.48
N VAL A 178 -12.48 -2.77 1.94
CA VAL A 178 -12.15 -2.59 3.36
C VAL A 178 -12.53 -1.18 3.82
N ARG A 179 -12.29 -0.18 2.97
CA ARG A 179 -12.71 1.21 3.22
C ARG A 179 -14.24 1.34 3.26
N HIS A 180 -14.95 0.64 2.37
CA HIS A 180 -16.41 0.64 2.39
C HIS A 180 -16.95 0.06 3.68
N ILE A 181 -16.40 -1.07 4.15
CA ILE A 181 -16.75 -1.66 5.44
C ILE A 181 -16.50 -0.65 6.57
N ALA A 182 -15.30 -0.04 6.63
CA ALA A 182 -14.96 0.95 7.65
C ALA A 182 -15.96 2.12 7.70
N ASN A 183 -16.33 2.67 6.55
CA ASN A 183 -17.33 3.73 6.47
C ASN A 183 -18.73 3.25 6.90
N SER A 184 -19.09 2.00 6.60
CA SER A 184 -20.35 1.41 7.05
C SER A 184 -20.44 1.30 8.57
N LEU A 185 -19.33 1.11 9.30
CA LEU A 185 -19.34 1.11 10.77
C LEU A 185 -19.80 2.46 11.34
N VAL A 186 -19.38 3.57 10.72
CA VAL A 186 -19.82 4.93 11.13
C VAL A 186 -21.29 5.12 10.83
N LEU A 187 -21.73 4.76 9.61
CA LEU A 187 -23.14 4.83 9.23
C LEU A 187 -24.03 4.02 10.19
N LEU A 188 -23.57 2.84 10.59
CA LEU A 188 -24.27 1.99 11.54
C LEU A 188 -24.31 2.60 12.94
N GLY A 189 -23.24 3.28 13.37
CA GLY A 189 -23.23 4.09 14.59
C GLY A 189 -24.26 5.22 14.56
N LEU A 190 -24.38 5.93 13.44
CA LEU A 190 -25.39 6.97 13.23
C LEU A 190 -26.82 6.40 13.18
N ILE A 191 -27.01 5.20 12.63
CA ILE A 191 -28.31 4.51 12.73
C ILE A 191 -28.64 4.23 14.20
N GLY A 192 -27.64 3.84 14.99
CA GLY A 192 -27.79 3.67 16.43
C GLY A 192 -28.15 4.96 17.19
N THR A 193 -27.71 6.14 16.74
CA THR A 193 -28.18 7.41 17.36
C THR A 193 -29.65 7.64 17.13
N VAL A 194 -30.11 7.43 15.90
CA VAL A 194 -31.53 7.60 15.56
C VAL A 194 -32.38 6.64 16.38
N ILE A 195 -31.98 5.36 16.44
CA ILE A 195 -32.71 4.35 17.21
C ILE A 195 -32.67 4.65 18.71
N GLY A 196 -31.51 5.06 19.25
CA GLY A 196 -31.38 5.44 20.65
C GLY A 196 -32.26 6.65 21.00
N PHE A 197 -32.35 7.66 20.13
CA PHE A 197 -33.27 8.78 20.32
C PHE A 197 -34.74 8.35 20.25
N ILE A 198 -35.10 7.44 19.36
CA ILE A 198 -36.47 6.89 19.29
C ILE A 198 -36.82 6.19 20.62
N ILE A 199 -35.91 5.38 21.17
CA ILE A 199 -36.10 4.72 22.47
C ILE A 199 -36.17 5.74 23.60
N ALA A 200 -35.33 6.78 23.57
CA ALA A 200 -35.29 7.79 24.61
C ALA A 200 -36.62 8.57 24.68
N LEU A 201 -37.16 8.95 23.52
CA LEU A 201 -38.41 9.71 23.41
C LEU A 201 -39.66 8.83 23.60
N SER A 202 -39.59 7.53 23.34
CA SER A 202 -40.75 6.64 23.53
C SER A 202 -41.18 6.48 24.99
N GLY A 203 -40.28 6.79 25.94
CA GLY A 203 -40.60 6.79 27.37
C GLY A 203 -41.18 8.10 27.90
N VAL A 204 -41.26 9.15 27.08
CA VAL A 204 -41.73 10.48 27.50
C VAL A 204 -43.23 10.59 27.26
N ASP A 205 -43.99 10.65 28.34
CA ASP A 205 -45.42 10.92 28.35
C ASP A 205 -45.71 12.22 29.09
N VAL A 206 -46.24 13.21 28.37
CA VAL A 206 -46.49 14.56 28.90
C VAL A 206 -47.68 14.57 29.86
N ASP A 207 -48.65 13.67 29.67
CA ASP A 207 -49.86 13.62 30.49
C ASP A 207 -49.58 13.02 31.89
N LEU A 208 -48.56 12.15 31.97
CA LEU A 208 -48.07 11.55 33.22
C LEU A 208 -46.96 12.38 33.89
N ALA A 209 -46.53 13.49 33.28
CA ALA A 209 -45.42 14.30 33.80
C ALA A 209 -45.71 14.96 35.17
N ALA A 210 -46.99 15.12 35.52
CA ALA A 210 -47.40 15.65 36.83
C ALA A 210 -47.38 14.60 37.95
N ASP A 211 -47.30 13.31 37.63
CA ASP A 211 -47.21 12.23 38.61
C ASP A 211 -45.75 11.92 38.94
N VAL A 212 -45.35 12.22 40.17
CA VAL A 212 -43.99 11.99 40.70
C VAL A 212 -43.57 10.52 40.57
N ASN A 213 -44.51 9.57 40.64
CA ASN A 213 -44.19 8.14 40.52
C ASN A 213 -43.81 7.74 39.08
N SER A 214 -44.29 8.50 38.10
CA SER A 214 -44.07 8.25 36.67
C SER A 214 -42.79 8.90 36.13
N VAL A 215 -42.23 9.89 36.85
CA VAL A 215 -41.00 10.60 36.46
C VAL A 215 -39.77 9.68 36.45
N GLY A 216 -39.62 8.81 37.45
CA GLY A 216 -38.48 7.89 37.54
C GLY A 216 -38.33 6.96 36.33
N PRO A 217 -39.39 6.19 35.97
CA PRO A 217 -39.40 5.36 34.77
C PRO A 217 -39.16 6.12 33.46
N MET A 218 -39.70 7.34 33.34
CA MET A 218 -39.49 8.21 32.19
C MET A 218 -38.01 8.57 32.02
N ILE A 219 -37.35 9.03 33.10
CA ILE A 219 -35.92 9.34 33.10
C ILE A 219 -35.08 8.09 32.78
N SER A 220 -35.46 6.93 33.35
CA SER A 220 -34.74 5.67 33.08
C SER A 220 -34.76 5.31 31.59
N THR A 221 -35.91 5.44 30.93
CA THR A 221 -36.05 5.16 29.49
C THR A 221 -35.27 6.18 28.65
N LEU A 222 -35.33 7.46 29.03
CA LEU A 222 -34.59 8.53 28.38
C LEU A 222 -33.07 8.29 28.43
N ILE A 223 -32.54 7.96 29.62
CA ILE A 223 -31.13 7.64 29.82
C ILE A 223 -30.75 6.37 29.05
N GLY A 224 -31.62 5.35 29.07
CA GLY A 224 -31.44 4.12 28.31
C GLY A 224 -31.24 4.39 26.82
N GLY A 225 -32.18 5.07 26.17
CA GLY A 225 -32.07 5.39 24.75
C GLY A 225 -30.88 6.30 24.42
N MET A 226 -30.58 7.27 25.28
CA MET A 226 -29.39 8.11 25.12
C MET A 226 -28.10 7.30 25.21
N SER A 227 -28.03 6.33 26.12
CA SER A 227 -26.86 5.47 26.27
C SER A 227 -26.62 4.60 25.03
N VAL A 228 -27.69 4.01 24.46
CA VAL A 228 -27.63 3.28 23.18
C VAL A 228 -27.01 4.16 22.10
N ALA A 229 -27.54 5.38 21.92
CA ALA A 229 -27.06 6.32 20.91
C ALA A 229 -25.57 6.68 21.07
N LEU A 230 -25.14 6.98 22.29
CA LEU A 230 -23.76 7.38 22.56
C LEU A 230 -22.77 6.22 22.36
N TYR A 231 -23.10 5.03 22.86
CA TYR A 231 -22.21 3.86 22.75
C TYR A 231 -22.11 3.34 21.31
N THR A 232 -23.22 3.26 20.56
CA THR A 232 -23.16 2.80 19.16
C THR A 232 -22.33 3.73 18.29
N THR A 233 -22.42 5.05 18.53
CA THR A 233 -21.63 6.06 17.81
C THR A 233 -20.16 5.96 18.14
N LEU A 234 -19.84 5.88 19.43
CA LEU A 234 -18.46 5.80 19.91
C LEU A 234 -17.76 4.55 19.37
N VAL A 235 -18.41 3.39 19.48
CA VAL A 235 -17.87 2.11 18.99
C VAL A 235 -17.70 2.16 17.46
N GLY A 236 -18.71 2.64 16.72
CA GLY A 236 -18.62 2.80 15.27
C GLY A 236 -17.44 3.68 14.83
N ALA A 237 -17.23 4.82 15.49
CA ALA A 237 -16.14 5.73 15.18
C ALA A 237 -14.75 5.14 15.49
N ILE A 238 -14.57 4.56 16.69
CA ILE A 238 -13.27 3.98 17.11
C ILE A 238 -12.87 2.81 16.20
N LEU A 239 -13.81 1.90 15.93
CA LEU A 239 -13.53 0.73 15.09
C LEU A 239 -13.31 1.13 13.61
N ASN A 240 -13.99 2.15 13.11
CA ASN A 240 -13.70 2.74 11.80
C ASN A 240 -12.26 3.26 11.72
N ILE A 241 -11.79 4.02 12.73
CA ILE A 241 -10.40 4.51 12.77
C ILE A 241 -9.43 3.33 12.70
N GLY A 242 -9.65 2.28 13.49
CA GLY A 242 -8.83 1.07 13.47
C GLY A 242 -8.77 0.41 12.08
N LEU A 243 -9.91 0.22 11.42
CA LEU A 243 -9.96 -0.33 10.06
C LEU A 243 -9.32 0.59 9.02
N MET A 244 -9.48 1.91 9.15
CA MET A 244 -8.95 2.87 8.20
C MET A 244 -7.43 2.96 8.26
N VAL A 245 -6.83 2.82 9.45
CA VAL A 245 -5.36 2.70 9.60
C VAL A 245 -4.86 1.45 8.88
N ASN A 246 -5.53 0.31 9.06
CA ASN A 246 -5.20 -0.93 8.37
C ASN A 246 -5.33 -0.80 6.84
N TYR A 247 -6.39 -0.15 6.36
CA TYR A 247 -6.57 0.15 4.94
C TYR A 247 -5.47 1.03 4.37
N ARG A 248 -5.07 2.10 5.07
CA ARG A 248 -3.99 3.00 4.63
C ARG A 248 -2.66 2.27 4.51
N LEU A 249 -2.37 1.36 5.44
CA LEU A 249 -1.17 0.53 5.38
C LEU A 249 -1.17 -0.38 4.14
N LEU A 250 -2.30 -1.05 3.86
CA LEU A 250 -2.47 -1.90 2.69
C LEU A 250 -2.36 -1.11 1.38
N LEU A 251 -2.93 0.09 1.34
CA LEU A 251 -2.83 0.99 0.20
C LEU A 251 -1.39 1.43 -0.06
N SER A 252 -0.66 1.85 0.98
CA SER A 252 0.76 2.21 0.84
C SER A 252 1.61 1.03 0.36
N GLY A 253 1.40 -0.17 0.92
CA GLY A 253 2.10 -1.37 0.46
C GLY A 253 1.80 -1.73 -1.00
N THR A 254 0.54 -1.58 -1.41
CA THR A 254 0.09 -1.78 -2.81
C THR A 254 0.77 -0.81 -3.77
N VAL A 255 0.87 0.48 -3.41
CA VAL A 255 1.50 1.49 -4.25
C VAL A 255 3.00 1.19 -4.41
N ASN A 256 3.70 0.92 -3.31
CA ASN A 256 5.13 0.58 -3.35
C ASN A 256 5.42 -0.67 -4.18
N LEU A 257 4.52 -1.66 -4.12
CA LEU A 257 4.57 -2.85 -4.96
C LEU A 257 4.52 -2.50 -6.44
N VAL A 258 3.50 -1.75 -6.87
CA VAL A 258 3.35 -1.36 -8.28
C VAL A 258 4.58 -0.59 -8.75
N THR A 259 5.08 0.36 -7.96
CA THR A 259 6.30 1.12 -8.28
C THR A 259 7.51 0.21 -8.47
N SER A 260 7.71 -0.76 -7.57
CA SER A 260 8.85 -1.70 -7.65
C SER A 260 8.79 -2.57 -8.91
N VAL A 261 7.59 -2.99 -9.32
CA VAL A 261 7.38 -3.77 -10.56
C VAL A 261 7.73 -2.93 -11.79
N VAL A 262 7.36 -1.64 -11.80
CA VAL A 262 7.71 -0.71 -12.88
C VAL A 262 9.22 -0.47 -12.94
N GLU A 263 9.85 -0.18 -11.81
CA GLU A 263 11.30 0.04 -11.74
C GLU A 263 12.09 -1.17 -12.25
N LEU A 264 11.66 -2.38 -11.89
CA LEU A 264 12.29 -3.60 -12.37
C LEU A 264 12.10 -3.77 -13.89
N GLY A 265 10.89 -3.48 -14.40
CA GLY A 265 10.60 -3.52 -15.83
C GLY A 265 11.43 -2.52 -16.65
N GLU A 266 11.72 -1.34 -16.10
CA GLU A 266 12.58 -0.34 -16.74
C GLU A 266 14.06 -0.74 -16.74
N ARG A 267 14.55 -1.42 -15.69
CA ARG A 267 15.94 -1.93 -15.64
C ARG A 267 16.18 -3.01 -16.70
N TYR A 268 15.32 -4.01 -16.78
CA TYR A 268 15.44 -5.09 -17.78
C TYR A 268 15.19 -4.66 -19.23
N ALA A 269 14.68 -3.43 -19.46
CA ALA A 269 14.53 -2.87 -20.80
C ALA A 269 15.75 -2.09 -21.27
N ARG A 270 16.71 -1.80 -20.37
CA ARG A 270 17.96 -1.12 -20.69
C ARG A 270 19.13 -2.08 -20.95
N ASP A 271 19.01 -3.32 -20.46
CA ASP A 271 19.93 -4.44 -20.68
C ASP A 271 19.49 -5.29 -21.89
#